data_AF-A0A6L3XP21-F1
#
_entry.id   AF-A0A6L3XP21-F1
#
_cell.length_a   1.000
_cell.length_b   1.000
_cell.length_c   1.000
_cell.angle_alpha   90.00
_cell.angle_beta   90.00
_cell.angle_gamma   90.00
#
_symmetry.space_group_name_H-M   'P 1'
#
loop_
_entity.id
_entity.type
_entity.pdbx_description
1 polymer ?
#
loop_
_entity_poly.entity_id
_entity_poly.type
_entity_poly.pdbx_seq_one_letter_code
_entity_poly.pdbx_strand_id
1 'polypeptide(L)'
;MLKTMQKHGVTLAIFAAALSGLTALVNELTKTTIAEQAMKQQKALFDQVIPSDFYDNDLQKSCFVVQAPQLGKGPHRIYIARKGDNPVGAVMEATAPDGYSGAIQLLVGSDFSGTVLG
;
A
#
# COMPACT_ATOMS: atom_id res chain seq x y z
N MET A 1 -0.12 27.53 -46.08
CA MET A 1 0.62 27.10 -44.86
C MET A 1 -0.31 26.76 -43.69
N LEU A 2 -1.18 27.66 -43.22
CA LEU A 2 -2.05 27.39 -42.05
C LEU A 2 -2.94 26.14 -42.17
N LYS A 3 -3.58 25.90 -43.33
CA LYS A 3 -4.45 24.73 -43.55
C LYS A 3 -3.71 23.38 -43.41
N THR A 4 -2.44 23.34 -43.80
CA THR A 4 -1.60 22.13 -43.69
C THR A 4 -1.21 21.88 -42.22
N MET A 5 -0.84 22.95 -41.50
CA MET A 5 -0.57 22.87 -40.05
C MET A 5 -1.81 22.43 -39.25
N GLN A 6 -3.00 22.97 -39.56
CA GLN A 6 -4.25 22.53 -38.92
C GLN A 6 -4.54 21.05 -39.17
N LYS A 7 -4.34 20.55 -40.40
CA LYS A 7 -4.59 19.14 -40.74
C LYS A 7 -3.69 18.18 -39.94
N HIS A 8 -2.40 18.50 -39.81
CA HIS A 8 -1.48 17.69 -39.02
C HIS A 8 -1.75 17.81 -37.51
N GLY A 9 -2.06 19.01 -37.01
CA GLY A 9 -2.43 19.21 -35.60
C GLY A 9 -3.69 18.45 -35.19
N VAL A 10 -4.74 18.46 -36.02
CA VAL A 10 -5.96 17.69 -35.77
C VAL A 10 -5.69 16.18 -35.79
N THR A 11 -4.88 15.71 -36.74
CA THR A 11 -4.52 14.28 -36.81
C THR A 11 -3.77 13.84 -35.55
N LEU A 12 -2.83 14.66 -35.07
CA LEU A 12 -2.10 14.38 -33.84
C LEU A 12 -3.01 14.39 -32.61
N ALA A 13 -3.94 15.34 -32.52
CA ALA A 13 -4.90 15.41 -31.42
C ALA A 13 -5.81 14.17 -31.35
N ILE A 14 -6.32 13.71 -32.51
CA ILE A 14 -7.13 12.48 -32.59
C ILE A 14 -6.30 11.28 -32.13
N PHE A 15 -5.06 11.17 -32.60
CA PHE A 15 -4.19 10.05 -32.25
C PHE A 15 -3.85 10.04 -30.75
N ALA A 16 -3.55 11.21 -30.17
CA ALA A 16 -3.31 11.36 -28.74
C ALA A 16 -4.55 11.01 -27.91
N ALA A 17 -5.74 11.45 -28.34
CA ALA A 17 -7.00 11.13 -27.68
C ALA A 17 -7.31 9.63 -27.74
N ALA A 18 -7.08 8.98 -28.89
CA ALA A 18 -7.28 7.55 -29.06
C ALA A 18 -6.34 6.73 -28.16
N LEU A 19 -5.05 7.04 -28.13
CA LEU A 19 -4.07 6.36 -27.28
C LEU A 19 -4.35 6.58 -25.79
N SER A 20 -4.67 7.81 -25.40
CA SER A 20 -5.00 8.13 -24.01
C SER A 20 -6.29 7.43 -23.58
N GLY A 21 -7.30 7.41 -24.46
CA GLY A 21 -8.56 6.69 -24.23
C GLY A 21 -8.36 5.18 -24.11
N LEU A 22 -7.54 4.59 -24.97
CA LEU A 22 -7.20 3.16 -24.88
C LEU A 22 -6.46 2.84 -23.58
N THR A 23 -5.51 3.68 -23.19
CA THR A 23 -4.75 3.52 -21.93
C THR A 23 -5.67 3.66 -20.72
N ALA A 24 -6.60 4.62 -20.74
CA ALA A 24 -7.59 4.81 -19.68
C ALA A 24 -8.54 3.61 -19.56
N LEU A 25 -8.96 3.03 -20.69
CA LEU A 25 -9.80 1.83 -20.70
C LEU A 25 -9.06 0.63 -20.11
N VAL A 26 -7.81 0.39 -20.52
CA VAL A 26 -6.97 -0.67 -19.95
C VAL A 26 -6.76 -0.43 -18.46
N ASN A 27 -6.50 0.80 -18.03
CA ASN A 27 -6.34 1.14 -16.62
C ASN A 27 -7.61 0.83 -15.81
N GLU A 28 -8.79 1.21 -16.30
CA GLU A 28 -10.03 0.97 -15.56
C GLU A 28 -10.38 -0.52 -15.49
N LEU A 29 -10.12 -1.28 -16.57
CA LEU A 29 -10.32 -2.73 -16.59
C LEU A 29 -9.32 -3.48 -15.69
N THR A 30 -8.09 -2.98 -15.57
CA THR A 30 -7.02 -3.64 -14.79
C THR A 30 -7.02 -3.22 -13.31
N LYS A 31 -7.76 -2.17 -12.96
CA LYS A 31 -7.85 -1.61 -11.60
C LYS A 31 -8.25 -2.63 -10.54
N THR A 32 -9.20 -3.51 -10.87
CA THR A 32 -9.67 -4.57 -9.96
C THR A 32 -8.57 -5.60 -9.71
N THR A 33 -7.88 -6.05 -10.77
CA THR A 33 -6.75 -6.96 -10.66
C THR A 33 -5.58 -6.34 -9.89
N ILE A 34 -5.29 -5.05 -10.09
CA ILE A 34 -4.23 -4.34 -9.35
C ILE A 34 -4.55 -4.30 -7.85
N ALA A 35 -5.81 -4.01 -7.49
CA ALA A 35 -6.22 -3.98 -6.09
C ALA A 35 -6.06 -5.37 -5.44
N GLU A 36 -6.49 -6.43 -6.10
CA GLU A 36 -6.33 -7.80 -5.58
C GLU A 36 -4.86 -8.20 -5.43
N GLN A 37 -4.01 -7.85 -6.40
CA GLN A 37 -2.58 -8.13 -6.34
C GLN A 37 -1.90 -7.30 -5.24
N ALA A 38 -2.28 -6.04 -5.07
CA ALA A 38 -1.78 -5.19 -3.99
C ALA A 38 -2.13 -5.77 -2.61
N MET A 39 -3.36 -6.26 -2.43
CA MET A 39 -3.79 -6.92 -1.19
C MET A 39 -2.99 -8.21 -0.94
N LYS A 40 -2.73 -9.02 -1.97
CA LYS A 40 -1.89 -10.22 -1.83
C LYS A 40 -0.45 -9.87 -1.44
N GLN A 41 0.12 -8.86 -2.07
CA GLN A 41 1.49 -8.43 -1.79
C GLN A 41 1.62 -7.84 -0.39
N GLN A 42 0.65 -7.03 0.04
CA GLN A 42 0.58 -6.55 1.42
C GLN A 42 0.47 -7.71 2.41
N LYS A 43 -0.35 -8.73 2.11
CA LYS A 43 -0.44 -9.93 2.94
C LYS A 43 0.90 -10.65 3.04
N ALA A 44 1.61 -10.80 1.93
CA ALA A 44 2.93 -11.43 1.90
C ALA A 44 3.98 -10.66 2.73
N LEU A 45 3.87 -9.34 2.84
CA LEU A 45 4.70 -8.53 3.75
C LEU A 45 4.30 -8.75 5.22
N PHE A 46 3.00 -8.86 5.51
CA PHE A 46 2.52 -9.11 6.86
C PHE A 46 2.95 -10.49 7.35
N ASP A 47 2.84 -11.50 6.51
CA ASP A 47 3.25 -12.87 6.83
C ASP A 47 4.78 -13.00 7.08
N GLN A 48 5.59 -12.00 6.67
CA GLN A 48 7.03 -11.94 7.00
C GLN A 48 7.30 -11.42 8.42
N VAL A 49 6.44 -10.55 8.95
CA VAL A 49 6.64 -9.89 10.26
C VAL A 49 5.78 -10.49 11.37
N ILE A 50 4.69 -11.18 11.02
CA ILE A 50 3.85 -11.92 11.95
C ILE A 50 3.49 -13.29 11.37
N PRO A 51 3.82 -14.41 12.05
CA PRO A 51 3.50 -15.74 11.56
C PRO A 51 1.99 -15.91 11.31
N SER A 52 1.62 -16.52 10.19
CA SER A 52 0.20 -16.71 9.84
C SER A 52 -0.58 -17.59 10.82
N ASP A 53 0.09 -18.49 11.53
CA ASP A 53 -0.53 -19.36 12.56
C ASP A 53 -0.84 -18.62 13.87
N PHE A 54 -0.36 -17.38 13.99
CA PHE A 54 -0.49 -16.57 15.20
C PHE A 54 -1.89 -15.95 15.33
N TYR A 55 -2.60 -15.74 14.21
CA TYR A 55 -3.89 -15.04 14.15
C TYR A 55 -4.87 -15.72 13.18
N ASP A 56 -6.17 -15.44 13.32
CA ASP A 56 -7.23 -16.01 12.45
C ASP A 56 -8.14 -14.94 11.81
N ASN A 57 -7.95 -13.66 12.14
CA ASN A 57 -8.72 -12.56 11.57
C ASN A 57 -8.16 -12.04 10.24
N ASP A 58 -8.99 -11.34 9.49
CA ASP A 58 -8.56 -10.55 8.33
C ASP A 58 -7.79 -9.30 8.79
N LEU A 59 -6.47 -9.43 8.88
CA LEU A 59 -5.57 -8.42 9.42
C LEU A 59 -5.65 -7.09 8.64
N GLN A 60 -5.86 -7.16 7.33
CA GLN A 60 -5.90 -5.99 6.45
C GLN A 60 -7.14 -5.12 6.69
N LYS A 61 -8.23 -5.72 7.17
CA LYS A 61 -9.45 -4.98 7.57
C LYS A 61 -9.31 -4.29 8.92
N SER A 62 -8.34 -4.68 9.75
CA SER A 62 -8.16 -4.14 11.10
C SER A 62 -7.18 -2.96 11.13
N CYS A 63 -7.31 -2.00 10.22
CA CYS A 63 -6.42 -0.85 10.09
C CYS A 63 -6.82 0.30 11.02
N PHE A 64 -5.90 0.72 11.88
CA PHE A 64 -6.01 1.91 12.73
C PHE A 64 -4.92 2.90 12.38
N VAL A 65 -5.23 4.18 12.37
CA VAL A 65 -4.24 5.24 12.18
C VAL A 65 -3.94 5.87 13.52
N VAL A 66 -2.67 5.85 13.91
CA VAL A 66 -2.21 6.45 15.16
C VAL A 66 -1.11 7.46 14.89
N GLN A 67 -0.96 8.40 15.80
CA GLN A 67 0.19 9.31 15.84
C GLN A 67 0.88 9.09 17.18
N ALA A 68 2.05 8.46 17.13
CA ALA A 68 2.85 8.15 18.29
C ALA A 68 4.31 8.56 17.99
N PRO A 69 4.96 9.38 18.84
CA PRO A 69 6.35 9.78 18.63
C PRO A 69 7.31 8.60 18.47
N GLN A 70 6.99 7.47 19.11
CA GLN A 70 7.77 6.22 19.07
C GLN A 70 7.79 5.57 17.68
N LEU A 71 6.76 5.82 16.86
CA LEU A 71 6.68 5.33 15.48
C LEU A 71 7.30 6.32 14.48
N GLY A 72 7.83 7.46 14.95
CA GLY A 72 8.35 8.53 14.11
C GLY A 72 7.31 9.60 13.80
N LYS A 73 7.72 10.64 13.08
CA LYS A 73 6.83 11.79 12.77
C LYS A 73 5.77 11.41 11.73
N GLY A 74 4.51 11.75 12.03
CA GLY A 74 3.38 11.60 11.11
C GLY A 74 2.36 10.53 11.53
N PRO A 75 1.29 10.34 10.73
CA PRO A 75 0.34 9.26 10.94
C PRO A 75 0.94 7.92 10.49
N HIS A 76 0.79 6.90 11.33
CA HIS A 76 1.24 5.53 11.05
C HIS A 76 0.08 4.56 11.17
N ARG A 77 0.09 3.52 10.34
CA ARG A 77 -0.96 2.49 10.39
C ARG A 77 -0.56 1.36 11.32
N ILE A 78 -1.54 0.86 12.06
CA ILE A 78 -1.44 -0.30 12.93
C ILE A 78 -2.53 -1.29 12.53
N TYR A 79 -2.16 -2.55 12.38
CA TYR A 79 -3.04 -3.66 12.07
C TYR A 79 -3.07 -4.62 13.24
N ILE A 80 -4.25 -4.84 13.82
CA ILE A 80 -4.38 -5.70 15.02
C ILE A 80 -4.68 -7.14 14.60
N ALA A 81 -3.76 -8.03 14.99
CA ALA A 81 -3.89 -9.46 14.83
C ALA A 81 -4.70 -10.03 16.00
N ARG A 82 -5.73 -10.80 15.70
CA ARG A 82 -6.64 -11.43 16.66
C ARG A 82 -6.71 -12.93 16.41
N LYS A 83 -6.90 -13.68 17.50
CA LYS A 83 -7.21 -15.11 17.48
C LYS A 83 -8.55 -15.29 18.19
N GLY A 84 -9.59 -15.55 17.41
CA GLY A 84 -10.97 -15.35 17.84
C GLY A 84 -11.21 -13.88 18.22
N ASP A 85 -11.76 -13.65 19.40
CA ASP A 85 -12.00 -12.30 19.92
C ASP A 85 -10.79 -11.68 20.65
N ASN A 86 -9.71 -12.44 20.84
CA ASN A 86 -8.57 -11.99 21.62
C ASN A 86 -7.50 -11.33 20.74
N PRO A 87 -7.09 -10.08 21.02
CA PRO A 87 -5.95 -9.47 20.36
C PRO A 87 -4.65 -10.14 20.81
N VAL A 88 -3.87 -10.65 19.86
CA VAL A 88 -2.66 -11.45 20.09
C VAL A 88 -1.39 -10.75 19.64
N GLY A 89 -1.49 -9.81 18.70
CA GLY A 89 -0.36 -8.99 18.28
C GLY A 89 -0.78 -7.81 17.41
N ALA A 90 0.21 -7.06 16.95
CA ALA A 90 0.02 -5.93 16.06
C ALA A 90 1.14 -5.87 15.01
N VAL A 91 0.78 -5.44 13.80
CA VAL A 91 1.73 -5.03 12.77
C VAL A 91 1.66 -3.52 12.66
N MET A 92 2.79 -2.84 12.77
CA MET A 92 2.87 -1.39 12.88
C MET A 92 3.84 -0.83 11.84
N GLU A 93 3.43 0.25 11.19
CA GLU A 93 4.33 1.09 10.39
C GLU A 93 5.15 1.98 11.35
N ALA A 94 6.46 2.06 11.11
CA ALA A 94 7.36 2.93 11.85
C ALA A 94 8.34 3.62 10.91
N THR A 95 8.76 4.82 11.25
CA THR A 95 9.74 5.60 10.49
C THR A 95 10.97 5.85 11.36
N ALA A 96 12.11 5.33 10.94
CA ALA A 96 13.40 5.69 11.49
C ALA A 96 13.92 6.95 10.75
N PRO A 97 13.93 8.14 11.40
CA PRO A 97 14.23 9.40 10.71
C PRO A 97 15.69 9.56 10.30
N ASP A 98 16.61 8.88 10.98
CA ASP A 98 18.05 9.08 10.87
C ASP A 98 18.76 7.96 10.07
N GLY A 99 18.18 7.55 8.94
CA GLY A 99 18.85 6.61 8.02
C GLY A 99 19.95 7.28 7.21
N TYR A 100 20.95 6.51 6.78
CA TYR A 100 22.11 7.00 6.01
C TYR A 100 21.71 7.77 4.73
N SER A 101 20.55 7.45 4.16
CA SER A 101 20.00 8.08 2.94
C SER A 101 18.65 8.76 3.18
N GLY A 102 18.35 9.13 4.43
CA GLY A 102 17.07 9.71 4.84
C GLY A 102 16.18 8.73 5.61
N ALA A 103 14.91 9.08 5.77
CA ALA A 103 13.97 8.34 6.59
C ALA A 103 13.71 6.92 6.04
N ILE A 104 13.79 5.91 6.90
CA ILE A 104 13.51 4.51 6.56
C ILE A 104 12.12 4.15 7.07
N GLN A 105 11.26 3.69 6.16
CA GLN A 105 9.95 3.13 6.50
C GLN A 105 10.12 1.65 6.83
N LEU A 106 9.65 1.27 8.02
CA LEU A 106 9.74 -0.06 8.59
C LEU A 106 8.32 -0.60 8.82
N LEU A 107 8.20 -1.91 8.71
CA LEU A 107 7.04 -2.66 9.13
C LEU A 107 7.48 -3.59 10.25
N VAL A 108 6.82 -3.52 11.41
CA VAL A 108 7.22 -4.25 12.61
C VAL A 108 6.04 -5.04 13.15
N GLY A 109 6.20 -6.35 13.30
CA GLY A 109 5.27 -7.23 13.98
C GLY A 109 5.67 -7.45 15.44
N SER A 110 4.73 -7.30 16.37
CA SER A 110 4.96 -7.62 17.78
C SER A 110 3.76 -8.32 18.40
N ASP A 111 4.01 -9.12 19.43
CA ASP A 111 2.95 -9.58 20.33
C ASP A 111 2.61 -8.50 21.38
N PHE A 112 1.55 -8.70 22.15
CA PHE A 112 1.21 -7.82 23.28
C PHE A 112 2.03 -8.09 24.55
N SER A 113 2.90 -9.09 24.53
CA SER A 113 3.86 -9.41 25.60
C SER A 113 5.14 -8.58 25.49
N GLY A 114 5.34 -7.85 24.38
CA GLY A 114 6.53 -7.05 24.09
C GLY A 114 7.59 -7.78 23.26
N THR A 115 7.29 -8.97 22.75
CA THR A 115 8.15 -9.73 21.84
C THR A 115 8.02 -9.20 20.42
N VAL A 116 9.13 -8.85 19.79
CA VAL A 116 9.16 -8.53 18.36
C VAL A 116 9.20 -9.84 17.58
N LEU A 117 8.26 -10.00 16.66
CA LEU A 117 8.10 -11.20 15.83
C LEU A 117 8.83 -11.07 14.49
N GLY A 118 9.01 -9.85 13.98
CA GLY A 118 9.74 -9.54 12.76
C GLY A 118 9.65 -8.08 12.35
#